data_AF-A0A1S4DEC5-F1
#
_entry.id   AF-A0A1S4DEC5-F1
#
_cell.length_a   1.000
_cell.length_b   1.000
_cell.length_c   1.000
_cell.angle_alpha   90.00
_cell.angle_beta   90.00
_cell.angle_gamma   90.00
#
_symmetry.space_group_name_H-M   'P 1'
#
loop_
_entity.id
_entity.type
_entity.pdbx_description
1 polymer ?
#
loop_
_entity_poly.entity_id
_entity_poly.type
_entity_poly.pdbx_seq_one_letter_code
_entity_poly.pdbx_strand_id
1 'polypeptide(L)'
;MDVLTRHIQGEVPWCMLFANDIVFIEEPRTGVNARLEIWRQTLEAKGFKLSRTKTEYLECKFSDGTHESHVDVKLDTQVIPKKGSFKYLGSTIQGNGKIDEDVVHRIGERWMKWRLASSA
;
A
#
# COMPACT_ATOMS: atom_id res chain seq x y z
N MET A 1 -6.10 -8.28 15.23
CA MET A 1 -6.34 -8.22 13.78
C MET A 1 -6.11 -9.57 13.12
N ASP A 2 -4.95 -10.21 13.31
CA ASP A 2 -4.61 -11.47 12.61
C ASP A 2 -5.60 -12.62 12.82
N VAL A 3 -6.07 -12.83 14.05
CA VAL A 3 -7.10 -13.86 14.33
C VAL A 3 -8.40 -13.59 13.57
N LEU A 4 -8.76 -12.31 13.43
CA LEU A 4 -10.00 -11.91 12.76
C LEU A 4 -9.88 -12.08 11.23
N THR A 5 -8.69 -11.97 10.65
CA THR A 5 -8.51 -11.94 9.20
C THR A 5 -7.79 -13.16 8.66
N ARG A 6 -7.43 -14.14 9.51
CA ARG A 6 -6.69 -15.36 9.14
C ARG A 6 -7.20 -16.09 7.90
N HIS A 7 -8.51 -16.15 7.72
CA HIS A 7 -9.16 -16.86 6.61
C HIS A 7 -9.15 -16.09 5.27
N ILE A 8 -8.78 -14.81 5.29
CA ILE A 8 -8.65 -13.95 4.10
C ILE A 8 -7.21 -13.43 3.89
N GLN A 9 -6.31 -13.74 4.83
CA GLN A 9 -4.89 -13.49 4.69
C GLN A 9 -4.34 -14.34 3.53
N GLY A 10 -3.60 -13.69 2.62
CA GLY A 10 -2.77 -14.40 1.66
C GLY A 10 -1.36 -14.63 2.20
N GLU A 11 -0.58 -15.41 1.47
CA GLU A 11 0.83 -15.62 1.80
C GLU A 11 1.65 -14.34 1.62
N VAL A 12 2.80 -14.25 2.29
CA VAL A 12 3.77 -13.17 2.05
C VAL A 12 4.42 -13.41 0.69
N PRO A 13 4.57 -12.39 -0.19
CA PRO A 13 4.28 -10.96 0.02
C PRO A 13 2.89 -10.49 -0.42
N TRP A 14 2.03 -11.39 -0.88
CA TRP A 14 0.71 -11.09 -1.45
C TRP A 14 -0.26 -10.44 -0.46
N CYS A 15 -0.15 -10.70 0.84
CA CYS A 15 -0.82 -9.93 1.88
C CYS A 15 0.07 -9.76 3.10
N MET A 16 0.17 -8.52 3.57
CA MET A 16 0.91 -8.14 4.75
C MET A 16 -0.01 -7.32 5.66
N LEU A 17 0.05 -7.63 6.94
CA LEU A 17 -0.72 -6.95 7.98
C LEU A 17 0.21 -6.52 9.08
N PHE A 18 0.09 -5.27 9.47
CA PHE A 18 0.82 -4.74 10.61
C PHE A 18 -0.06 -3.75 11.36
N ALA A 19 -0.38 -4.06 12.61
CA ALA A 19 -1.30 -3.28 13.44
C ALA A 19 -2.64 -3.00 12.72
N ASN A 20 -2.86 -1.76 12.28
CA ASN A 20 -4.05 -1.30 11.55
C ASN A 20 -3.84 -1.18 10.02
N ASP A 21 -2.64 -1.43 9.53
CA ASP A 21 -2.29 -1.28 8.12
C ASP A 21 -2.33 -2.63 7.40
N ILE A 22 -2.91 -2.60 6.21
CA ILE A 22 -3.13 -3.78 5.35
C ILE A 22 -2.55 -3.45 3.99
N VAL A 23 -1.68 -4.32 3.50
CA VAL A 23 -1.12 -4.25 2.15
C VAL A 23 -1.42 -5.57 1.46
N PHE A 24 -1.88 -5.51 0.23
CA PHE A 24 -1.96 -6.68 -0.63
C PHE A 24 -1.53 -6.32 -2.04
N ILE A 25 -1.03 -7.33 -2.76
CA ILE A 25 -0.48 -7.21 -4.10
C ILE A 25 -1.31 -8.12 -5.00
N GLU A 26 -1.65 -7.63 -6.19
CA GLU A 26 -2.40 -8.35 -7.22
C GLU A 26 -1.88 -7.94 -8.59
N GLU A 27 -1.92 -8.85 -9.56
CA GLU A 27 -1.35 -8.62 -10.90
C GLU A 27 -2.35 -7.99 -11.89
N PRO A 28 -3.68 -8.18 -11.78
CA PRO A 28 -4.63 -7.29 -12.46
C PRO A 28 -5.35 -6.34 -11.48
N ARG A 29 -5.78 -5.17 -11.97
CA ARG A 29 -6.57 -4.21 -11.17
C ARG A 29 -7.92 -4.80 -10.75
N THR A 30 -8.46 -5.71 -11.55
CA THR A 30 -9.65 -6.49 -11.21
C THR A 30 -9.43 -7.38 -9.99
N GLY A 31 -8.24 -7.98 -9.87
CA GLY A 31 -7.80 -8.72 -8.69
C GLY A 31 -7.73 -7.83 -7.45
N VAL A 32 -7.15 -6.63 -7.59
CA VAL A 32 -7.11 -5.63 -6.51
C VAL A 32 -8.52 -5.32 -6.01
N ASN A 33 -9.47 -5.03 -6.91
CA ASN A 33 -10.86 -4.72 -6.55
C ASN A 33 -11.56 -5.91 -5.87
N ALA A 34 -11.41 -7.12 -6.42
CA ALA A 34 -12.02 -8.32 -5.85
C ALA A 34 -11.51 -8.57 -4.42
N ARG A 35 -10.19 -8.46 -4.22
CA ARG A 35 -9.57 -8.64 -2.90
C ARG A 35 -9.99 -7.54 -1.93
N LEU A 36 -10.00 -6.29 -2.37
CA LEU A 36 -10.43 -5.17 -1.55
C LEU A 36 -11.87 -5.34 -1.05
N GLU A 37 -12.76 -5.85 -1.89
CA GLU A 37 -14.16 -6.09 -1.53
C GLU A 37 -14.31 -7.22 -0.50
N ILE A 38 -13.57 -8.32 -0.65
CA ILE A 38 -13.51 -9.41 0.34
C ILE A 38 -13.05 -8.85 1.71
N TRP A 39 -12.00 -8.04 1.69
CA TRP A 39 -11.45 -7.40 2.90
C TRP A 39 -12.46 -6.45 3.54
N ARG A 40 -13.13 -5.62 2.73
CA ARG A 40 -14.16 -4.68 3.18
C ARG A 40 -15.30 -5.41 3.88
N GLN A 41 -15.92 -6.38 3.21
CA GLN A 41 -17.06 -7.13 3.74
C GLN A 41 -16.69 -7.90 5.02
N THR A 42 -15.52 -8.56 5.03
CA THR A 42 -15.06 -9.34 6.19
C THR A 42 -14.80 -8.45 7.40
N LEU A 43 -14.21 -7.28 7.20
CA LEU A 43 -13.96 -6.32 8.27
C LEU A 43 -15.26 -5.70 8.78
N GLU A 44 -16.18 -5.31 7.88
CA GLU A 44 -17.48 -4.76 8.25
C GLU A 44 -18.33 -5.75 9.04
N ALA A 45 -18.33 -7.02 8.66
CA ALA A 45 -18.99 -8.10 9.40
C ALA A 45 -18.46 -8.26 10.85
N LYS A 46 -17.24 -7.77 11.11
CA LYS A 46 -16.59 -7.81 12.43
C LYS A 46 -16.59 -6.45 13.13
N GLY A 47 -17.30 -5.47 12.60
CA GLY A 47 -17.42 -4.12 13.17
C GLY A 47 -16.25 -3.18 12.84
N PHE A 48 -15.38 -3.53 11.89
CA PHE A 48 -14.27 -2.70 11.42
C PHE A 48 -14.58 -2.06 10.07
N LYS A 49 -13.91 -0.96 9.74
CA LYS A 49 -14.10 -0.27 8.46
C LYS A 49 -12.77 0.15 7.85
N LEU A 50 -12.66 0.01 6.54
CA LEU A 50 -11.53 0.51 5.77
C LEU A 50 -11.63 2.04 5.62
N SER A 51 -10.50 2.72 5.80
CA SER A 51 -10.43 4.18 5.77
C SER A 51 -10.31 4.70 4.34
N ARG A 52 -11.42 5.17 3.76
CA ARG A 52 -11.45 5.72 2.39
C ARG A 52 -10.44 6.84 2.10
N THR A 53 -10.09 7.63 3.11
CA THR A 53 -9.12 8.75 2.98
C THR A 53 -7.66 8.33 3.10
N LYS A 54 -7.40 7.12 3.63
CA LYS A 54 -6.04 6.59 3.83
C LYS A 54 -5.72 5.42 2.90
N THR A 55 -6.74 4.79 2.32
CA THR A 55 -6.54 3.76 1.31
C THR A 55 -6.04 4.44 0.05
N GLU A 56 -4.90 3.97 -0.43
CA GLU A 56 -4.23 4.43 -1.64
C GLU A 56 -3.76 3.18 -2.40
N TYR A 57 -3.50 3.31 -3.70
CA TYR A 57 -2.90 2.21 -4.46
C TYR A 57 -1.72 2.70 -5.30
N LEU A 58 -0.77 1.79 -5.47
CA LEU A 58 0.41 1.97 -6.31
C LEU A 58 0.33 0.97 -7.46
N GLU A 59 0.48 1.47 -8.69
CA GLU A 59 0.62 0.59 -9.86
C GLU A 59 2.09 0.45 -10.19
N CYS A 60 2.60 -0.78 -10.11
CA CYS A 60 3.98 -1.08 -10.46
C CYS A 60 4.08 -1.52 -11.91
N LYS A 61 4.74 -0.72 -12.76
CA LYS A 61 4.91 -1.03 -14.19
C LYS A 61 6.19 -1.84 -14.39
N PHE A 62 6.18 -3.08 -13.94
CA PHE A 62 7.34 -3.98 -14.11
C PHE A 62 7.48 -4.54 -15.52
N SER A 63 6.39 -4.54 -16.30
CA SER A 63 6.36 -5.02 -17.69
C SER A 63 5.70 -3.99 -18.62
N ASP A 64 6.11 -3.99 -19.88
CA ASP A 64 5.60 -3.10 -20.96
C ASP A 64 4.23 -3.55 -21.53
N GLY A 65 3.49 -4.34 -20.75
CA GLY A 65 2.22 -4.94 -21.16
C GLY A 65 1.08 -3.92 -21.31
N THR A 66 0.11 -4.27 -22.16
CA THR A 66 -1.06 -3.46 -22.49
C THR A 66 -1.77 -2.97 -21.23
N HIS A 67 -1.82 -1.65 -21.06
CA HIS A 67 -2.52 -1.01 -19.96
C HIS A 67 -3.98 -1.48 -19.89
N GLU A 68 -4.41 -2.05 -18.77
CA GLU A 68 -5.83 -2.10 -18.40
C GLU A 68 -6.29 -0.67 -18.04
N SER A 69 -6.38 0.20 -19.05
CA SER A 69 -6.76 1.61 -18.90
C SER A 69 -8.23 1.78 -18.53
N HIS A 70 -9.02 0.71 -18.53
CA HIS A 70 -10.48 0.77 -18.43
C HIS A 70 -11.04 0.42 -17.04
N VAL A 71 -10.20 -0.04 -16.10
CA VAL A 71 -10.63 -0.43 -14.75
C VAL A 71 -10.01 0.48 -13.70
N ASP A 72 -10.86 1.24 -13.03
CA ASP A 72 -10.49 2.00 -11.83
C ASP A 72 -10.52 1.10 -10.60
N VAL A 73 -9.60 1.34 -9.67
CA VAL A 73 -9.64 0.72 -8.34
C VAL A 73 -10.60 1.50 -7.46
N LYS A 74 -11.61 0.84 -6.89
CA LYS A 74 -12.68 1.47 -6.11
C LYS A 74 -12.88 0.79 -4.78
N LEU A 75 -13.05 1.58 -3.73
CA LEU A 75 -13.54 1.14 -2.43
C LEU A 75 -14.99 1.57 -2.29
N ASP A 76 -15.92 0.62 -2.16
CA ASP A 76 -17.35 0.85 -2.33
C ASP A 76 -17.66 1.45 -3.72
N THR A 77 -17.91 2.75 -3.77
CA THR A 77 -18.20 3.53 -4.98
C THR A 77 -17.14 4.59 -5.25
N GLN A 78 -16.18 4.78 -4.34
CA GLN A 78 -15.17 5.83 -4.42
C GLN A 78 -13.90 5.32 -5.09
N VAL A 79 -13.44 6.05 -6.10
CA VAL A 79 -12.14 5.79 -6.74
C VAL A 79 -11.01 6.07 -5.75
N ILE A 80 -10.14 5.10 -5.58
CA ILE A 80 -8.98 5.19 -4.70
C ILE A 80 -7.90 6.01 -5.41
N PRO A 81 -7.22 6.95 -4.75
CA PRO A 81 -6.15 7.71 -5.38
C PRO A 81 -4.97 6.80 -5.74
N LYS A 82 -4.51 6.91 -6.99
CA LYS A 82 -3.26 6.33 -7.45
C LYS A 82 -2.08 7.19 -6.97
N LYS A 83 -1.05 6.57 -6.41
CA LYS A 83 0.20 7.23 -6.04
C LYS A 83 1.37 6.77 -6.92
N GLY A 84 2.41 7.60 -7.00
CA GLY A 84 3.69 7.26 -7.64
C GLY A 84 4.67 6.55 -6.70
N SER A 85 4.52 6.81 -5.40
CA SER A 85 5.24 6.10 -4.34
C SER A 85 4.35 5.88 -3.13
N PHE A 86 4.65 4.83 -2.37
CA PHE A 86 3.87 4.35 -1.24
C PHE A 86 4.77 4.21 -0.02
N LYS A 87 4.37 4.81 1.11
CA LYS A 87 5.12 4.70 2.37
C LYS A 87 4.50 3.60 3.23
N TYR A 88 5.29 2.58 3.56
CA TYR A 88 4.89 1.49 4.43
C TYR A 88 5.95 1.23 5.49
N LEU A 89 5.57 1.29 6.77
CA LEU A 89 6.45 1.04 7.93
C LEU A 89 7.78 1.81 7.89
N GLY A 90 7.75 3.05 7.38
CA GLY A 90 8.92 3.91 7.28
C GLY A 90 9.79 3.68 6.05
N SER A 91 9.46 2.72 5.18
CA SER A 91 10.09 2.53 3.87
C SER A 91 9.21 3.10 2.76
N THR A 92 9.80 3.76 1.78
CA THR A 92 9.10 4.24 0.58
C THR A 92 9.34 3.32 -0.61
N ILE A 93 8.27 2.82 -1.22
CA ILE A 93 8.28 1.96 -2.41
C ILE A 93 7.82 2.80 -3.61
N GLN A 94 8.54 2.74 -4.73
CA GLN A 94 8.17 3.46 -5.96
C GLN A 94 7.55 2.52 -6.99
N GLY A 95 6.64 3.04 -7.81
CA GLY A 95 5.97 2.26 -8.86
C GLY A 95 6.88 1.81 -10.01
N ASN A 96 8.10 2.33 -10.07
CA ASN A 96 9.15 1.88 -11.00
C ASN A 96 10.04 0.76 -10.40
N GLY A 97 9.75 0.29 -9.19
CA GLY A 97 10.55 -0.72 -8.48
C GLY A 97 11.82 -0.20 -7.81
N LYS A 98 12.12 1.09 -7.90
CA LYS A 98 13.32 1.68 -7.33
C LYS A 98 13.11 2.11 -5.87
N ILE A 99 14.22 2.30 -5.16
CA ILE A 99 14.24 2.76 -3.77
C ILE A 99 14.94 4.12 -3.60
N ASP A 100 15.31 4.76 -4.70
CA ASP A 100 16.05 6.04 -4.72
C ASP A 100 15.41 7.11 -3.81
N GLU A 101 14.08 7.28 -3.83
CA GLU A 101 13.35 8.21 -2.95
C GLU A 101 13.55 7.88 -1.47
N ASP A 102 13.47 6.60 -1.09
CA ASP A 102 13.67 6.16 0.31
C ASP A 102 15.11 6.40 0.75
N VAL A 103 16.08 6.08 -0.12
CA VAL A 103 17.51 6.27 0.15
C VAL A 103 17.84 7.74 0.37
N VAL A 104 17.39 8.61 -0.54
CA VAL A 104 17.60 10.07 -0.44
C VAL A 104 16.95 10.61 0.83
N HIS A 105 15.72 10.19 1.13
CA HIS A 105 15.01 10.64 2.33
C HIS A 105 15.75 10.25 3.61
N ARG A 106 16.14 8.98 3.77
CA ARG A 106 16.81 8.48 4.99
C ARG A 106 18.19 9.09 5.19
N ILE A 107 18.96 9.26 4.11
CA ILE A 107 20.27 9.92 4.18
C ILE A 107 20.08 11.38 4.60
N GLY A 108 19.14 12.09 3.96
CA GLY A 108 18.85 13.49 4.28
C GLY A 108 18.44 13.68 5.75
N GLU A 109 17.52 12.85 6.25
CA GLU A 109 17.08 12.92 7.65
C GLU A 109 18.22 12.65 8.64
N ARG A 110 19.03 11.62 8.41
CA ARG A 110 20.18 11.30 9.28
C ARG A 110 21.21 12.42 9.26
N TRP A 111 21.50 12.98 8.09
CA TRP A 111 22.46 14.06 7.95
C TRP A 111 22.01 15.35 8.65
N MET A 112 20.73 15.71 8.53
CA MET A 112 20.16 16.85 9.26
C MET A 112 20.26 16.67 10.77
N LYS A 113 19.92 15.49 11.29
CA LYS A 113 20.06 15.17 12.72
C LYS A 113 21.51 15.24 13.19
N TRP A 114 22.44 14.71 12.38
CA TRP A 114 23.87 14.78 12.70
C TRP A 114 24.37 16.22 12.79
N ARG A 115 24.01 17.07 11.80
CA ARG A 115 24.35 18.49 11.81
C ARG A 115 23.87 19.20 13.08
N LEU A 116 22.61 18.98 13.46
CA LEU A 116 22.04 19.57 14.67
C LEU A 116 22.77 19.14 15.95
N ALA A 117 23.17 17.87 16.04
CA ALA A 117 23.91 17.35 17.18
C ALA A 117 25.36 17.83 17.22
N SER A 118 25.99 18.06 16.06
CA SER A 118 27.36 18.58 15.94
C SER A 118 27.47 20.10 16.06
N SER A 119 26.34 20.83 15.97
CA SER A 119 26.26 22.28 16.16
C SER A 119 25.88 22.70 17.59
N ALA A 120 25.68 21.72 18.48
CA ALA A 120 25.48 21.90 19.92
C ALA A 120 26.82 21.70 20.66
#